data_AF-A0A925NTS7-F1
#
_entry.id   AF-A0A925NTS7-F1
#
_cell.length_a   1.000
_cell.length_b   1.000
_cell.length_c   1.000
_cell.angle_alpha   90.00
_cell.angle_beta   90.00
_cell.angle_gamma   90.00
#
_symmetry.space_group_name_H-M   'P 1'
#
loop_
_entity.id
_entity.type
_entity.pdbx_description
1 polymer ?
#
loop_
_entity_poly.entity_id
_entity_poly.type
_entity_poly.pdbx_seq_one_letter_code
_entity_poly.pdbx_strand_id
1 'polypeptide(L)'
;MSLIIEEQDLEKFIMIGDRVLIKPKDQQSRTPSGLYLPPTVQENEKTLSGYIVKVGPGYPIPAMTDAEEPWQEKKDDVKYVPLQAKVGDLAVYLNKSGWDIEFNKNKYIILPHSSILMLIRDEDLFE
;
A
#
# COMPACT_ATOMS: atom_id res chain seq x y z
N MET A 1 -10.34 14.67 -1.90
CA MET A 1 -9.33 15.74 -2.04
C MET A 1 -8.03 15.04 -2.44
N SER A 2 -7.54 15.29 -3.65
CA SER A 2 -6.23 14.80 -4.09
C SER A 2 -5.15 15.74 -3.54
N LEU A 3 -4.10 15.18 -2.95
CA LEU A 3 -2.95 15.95 -2.50
C LEU A 3 -1.92 15.95 -3.63
N ILE A 4 -1.49 17.13 -4.08
CA ILE A 4 -0.52 17.30 -5.17
C ILE A 4 0.85 17.56 -4.55
N ILE A 5 1.83 16.70 -4.85
CA ILE A 5 3.20 16.80 -4.34
C ILE A 5 4.15 17.01 -5.54
N GLU A 6 4.94 18.09 -5.50
CA GLU A 6 5.87 18.49 -6.58
C GLU A 6 7.32 17.97 -6.37
N GLU A 7 7.54 17.15 -5.34
CA GLU A 7 8.85 16.54 -5.09
C GLU A 7 9.23 15.57 -6.23
N GLN A 8 10.52 15.38 -6.50
CA GLN A 8 10.95 14.53 -7.63
C GLN A 8 11.20 13.06 -7.23
N ASP A 9 11.40 12.79 -5.94
CA ASP A 9 11.91 11.49 -5.47
C ASP A 9 10.88 10.73 -4.63
N LEU A 10 10.29 9.67 -5.21
CA LEU A 10 9.46 8.70 -4.46
C LEU A 10 10.22 8.05 -3.29
N GLU A 11 11.55 8.01 -3.36
CA GLU A 11 12.42 7.45 -2.32
C GLU A 11 12.30 8.17 -0.98
N LYS A 12 11.96 9.47 -0.98
CA LYS A 12 11.80 10.27 0.24
C LYS A 12 10.48 9.99 0.97
N PHE A 13 9.52 9.33 0.34
CA PHE A 13 8.23 9.04 0.97
C PHE A 13 8.38 7.98 2.05
N ILE A 14 8.13 8.36 3.31
CA ILE A 14 8.14 7.44 4.44
C ILE A 14 6.71 7.06 4.75
N MET A 15 6.38 5.77 4.60
CA MET A 15 5.08 5.25 4.98
C MET A 15 5.05 5.02 6.49
N ILE A 16 3.98 5.48 7.14
CA ILE A 16 3.83 5.43 8.60
C ILE A 16 2.90 4.27 8.97
N GLY A 17 3.31 3.48 9.96
CA GLY A 17 2.51 2.39 10.51
C GLY A 17 2.23 1.29 9.49
N ASP A 18 0.96 0.87 9.41
CA ASP A 18 0.49 -0.21 8.54
C ASP A 18 0.04 0.28 7.14
N ARG A 19 0.45 1.48 6.74
CA ARG A 19 0.05 2.08 5.47
C ARG A 19 0.91 1.56 4.32
N VAL A 20 0.29 1.42 3.17
CA VAL A 20 0.90 0.95 1.93
C VAL A 20 0.57 1.94 0.82
N LEU A 21 1.56 2.25 -0.02
CA LEU A 21 1.39 3.07 -1.21
C LEU A 21 1.23 2.16 -2.42
N ILE A 22 0.11 2.31 -3.12
CA ILE A 22 -0.24 1.51 -4.28
C ILE A 22 -0.35 2.41 -5.51
N LYS A 23 0.23 1.95 -6.62
CA LYS A 23 -0.01 2.50 -7.96
C LYS A 23 -1.15 1.70 -8.60
N PRO A 24 -2.33 2.28 -8.83
CA PRO A 24 -3.44 1.59 -9.48
C PRO A 24 -3.02 1.04 -10.84
N LYS A 25 -3.49 -0.16 -11.18
CA LYS A 25 -3.37 -0.71 -12.51
C LYS A 25 -4.49 -0.11 -13.36
N ASP A 26 -4.18 0.30 -14.60
CA ASP A 26 -5.21 0.78 -15.52
C ASP A 26 -6.28 -0.29 -15.71
N GLN A 27 -7.53 0.09 -15.48
CA GLN A 27 -8.66 -0.79 -15.72
C GLN A 27 -8.89 -0.91 -17.23
N GLN A 28 -9.06 -2.13 -17.70
CA GLN A 28 -9.37 -2.38 -19.11
C GLN A 28 -10.67 -1.64 -19.49
N SER A 29 -10.56 -0.69 -20.42
CA SER A 29 -11.70 0.03 -20.96
C SER A 29 -12.50 -0.79 -21.97
N ARG A 30 -11.94 -1.90 -22.44
CA ARG A 30 -12.56 -2.84 -23.38
C ARG A 30 -12.80 -4.19 -22.70
N THR A 31 -14.03 -4.68 -22.81
CA THR A 31 -14.37 -6.07 -22.48
C THR A 31 -13.69 -7.05 -23.45
N PRO A 32 -13.57 -8.34 -23.11
CA PRO A 32 -13.08 -9.37 -24.04
C PRO A 32 -13.89 -9.47 -25.35
N SER A 33 -15.14 -8.99 -25.35
CA SER A 33 -16.03 -8.91 -26.51
C SER A 33 -15.78 -7.67 -27.40
N GLY A 34 -14.87 -6.78 -27.01
CA GLY A 34 -14.55 -5.54 -27.74
C GLY A 34 -15.46 -4.34 -27.42
N LEU A 35 -16.42 -4.48 -26.50
CA LEU A 35 -17.29 -3.39 -26.05
C LEU A 35 -16.53 -2.46 -25.09
N TYR A 36 -16.72 -1.15 -25.28
CA TYR A 36 -16.22 -0.12 -24.37
C TYR A 36 -17.08 -0.03 -23.11
N LEU A 37 -16.45 -0.02 -21.94
CA LEU A 37 -17.14 0.23 -20.68
C LEU A 37 -17.33 1.74 -20.47
N PRO A 38 -18.54 2.18 -20.07
CA PRO A 38 -18.74 3.55 -19.63
C PRO A 38 -18.03 3.80 -18.29
N PRO A 39 -17.56 5.03 -18.02
CA PRO A 39 -16.78 5.36 -16.82
C PRO A 39 -17.55 5.08 -15.52
N THR A 40 -18.88 5.20 -15.53
CA THR A 40 -19.74 4.93 -14.38
C THR A 40 -19.66 3.47 -13.89
N VAL A 41 -19.36 2.51 -14.77
CA VAL A 41 -19.27 1.09 -14.36
C VAL A 41 -17.93 0.81 -13.70
N GLN A 42 -16.85 1.43 -14.19
CA GLN A 42 -15.51 1.33 -13.61
C GLN A 42 -15.45 1.89 -12.19
N GLU A 43 -16.12 3.03 -11.95
CA GLU A 43 -16.19 3.63 -10.61
C GLU A 43 -17.01 2.79 -9.61
N ASN A 44 -17.97 1.99 -10.09
CA ASN A 44 -18.80 1.10 -9.28
C ASN A 44 -18.14 -0.24 -8.97
N GLU A 45 -16.96 -0.51 -9.53
CA GLU A 45 -16.22 -1.71 -9.21
C GLU A 45 -15.74 -1.63 -7.75
N LYS A 46 -16.24 -2.56 -6.93
CA LYS A 46 -15.97 -2.57 -5.48
C LYS A 46 -14.50 -2.84 -5.17
N THR A 47 -13.84 -3.58 -6.05
CA THR A 47 -12.47 -4.05 -5.92
C THR A 47 -11.61 -3.50 -7.05
N LEU A 48 -10.45 -2.98 -6.70
CA LEU A 48 -9.44 -2.50 -7.63
C LEU A 48 -8.18 -3.32 -7.48
N SER A 49 -7.31 -3.26 -8.49
CA SER A 49 -5.98 -3.87 -8.44
C SER A 49 -4.90 -2.83 -8.69
N GLY A 50 -3.71 -3.06 -8.13
CA GLY A 50 -2.58 -2.16 -8.30
C GLY A 50 -1.30 -2.74 -7.72
N TYR A 51 -0.17 -2.15 -8.08
CA TYR A 51 1.15 -2.58 -7.63
C TYR A 51 1.58 -1.81 -6.40
N ILE A 52 2.17 -2.51 -5.42
CA ILE A 52 2.70 -1.89 -4.21
C ILE A 52 4.04 -1.23 -4.51
N VAL A 53 4.13 0.07 -4.24
CA VAL A 53 5.33 0.89 -4.46
C VAL A 53 6.12 1.03 -3.17
N LYS A 54 5.43 1.21 -2.03
CA LYS A 54 6.06 1.32 -0.71
C LYS A 54 5.19 0.71 0.37
N VAL A 55 5.85 0.20 1.40
CA VAL A 55 5.23 -0.40 2.59
C VAL A 55 5.71 0.34 3.84
N GLY A 56 4.82 0.52 4.80
CA GLY A 56 5.17 1.02 6.12
C GLY A 56 5.86 -0.04 6.99
N PRO A 57 6.41 0.38 8.14
CA PRO A 57 7.09 -0.51 9.08
C PRO A 57 6.14 -1.53 9.73
N GLY A 58 4.82 -1.29 9.68
CA GLY A 58 3.78 -2.15 10.21
C GLY A 58 3.29 -1.73 11.59
N TYR A 59 2.89 -2.68 12.43
CA TYR A 59 2.19 -2.39 13.67
C TYR A 59 3.18 -2.18 14.83
N PRO A 60 3.13 -1.03 15.53
CA PRO A 60 3.96 -0.82 16.70
C PRO A 60 3.51 -1.73 17.84
N ILE A 61 4.44 -2.51 18.39
CA ILE A 61 4.25 -3.23 19.64
C ILE A 61 4.94 -2.41 20.73
N PRO A 62 4.26 -2.14 21.86
CA PRO A 62 4.96 -1.61 23.03
C PRO A 62 6.06 -2.61 23.43
N ALA A 63 7.27 -2.14 23.69
CA ALA A 63 8.31 -2.99 24.24
C ALA A 63 7.80 -3.58 25.56
N MET A 64 7.39 -4.84 25.55
CA MET A 64 7.14 -5.59 26.77
C MET A 64 8.53 -5.82 27.37
N THR A 65 8.90 -4.96 28.30
CA THR A 65 10.07 -5.16 29.15
C THR A 65 9.72 -6.25 30.16
N ASP A 66 9.76 -7.49 29.70
CA ASP A 66 9.84 -8.65 30.60
C ASP A 66 11.21 -8.58 31.29
N ALA A 67 11.18 -8.15 32.55
CA ALA A 67 12.28 -8.24 33.51
C ALA A 67 13.66 -7.76 32.98
N GLU A 68 13.80 -6.45 32.78
CA GLU A 68 15.12 -5.85 32.64
C GLU A 68 15.80 -5.83 34.02
N GLU A 69 16.86 -6.63 34.13
CA GLU A 69 17.80 -6.58 35.25
C GLU A 69 18.22 -5.11 35.54
N PRO A 70 18.35 -4.68 36.81
CA PRO A 70 18.47 -3.27 37.20
C PRO A 70 19.63 -2.47 36.58
N TRP A 71 20.57 -3.14 35.91
CA TRP A 71 21.76 -2.54 35.30
C TRP A 71 21.67 -2.36 33.79
N GLN A 72 20.63 -2.84 33.10
CA GLN A 72 20.44 -2.57 31.67
C GLN A 72 19.78 -1.21 31.46
N GLU A 73 20.39 -0.37 30.63
CA GLU A 73 19.77 0.89 30.18
C GLU A 73 18.47 0.56 29.45
N LYS A 74 17.34 1.05 29.98
CA LYS A 74 16.02 0.92 29.35
C LYS A 74 16.08 1.51 27.95
N LYS A 75 16.07 0.65 26.93
CA LYS A 75 15.84 1.10 25.56
C LYS A 75 14.35 1.01 25.29
N ASP A 76 13.67 2.15 25.39
CA ASP A 76 12.27 2.31 24.95
C ASP A 76 12.17 2.29 23.40
N ASP A 77 12.83 1.32 22.75
CA ASP A 77 12.79 1.16 21.30
C ASP A 77 11.46 0.50 20.92
N VAL A 78 10.58 1.25 20.25
CA VAL A 78 9.33 0.73 19.70
C VAL A 78 9.66 -0.31 18.64
N LYS A 79 9.25 -1.56 18.88
CA LYS A 79 9.39 -2.65 17.90
C LYS A 79 8.17 -2.64 16.97
N TYR A 80 8.38 -2.94 15.70
CA TYR A 80 7.31 -3.04 14.72
C TYR A 80 7.15 -4.48 14.23
N VAL A 81 5.90 -4.95 14.11
CA VAL A 81 5.58 -6.16 13.35
C VAL A 81 5.52 -5.79 11.88
N PRO A 82 6.35 -6.39 11.01
CA PRO A 82 6.35 -6.07 9.59
C PRO A 82 5.03 -6.45 8.93
N LEU A 83 4.71 -5.76 7.84
CA LEU A 83 3.54 -6.08 7.01
C LEU A 83 3.78 -7.33 6.18
N GLN A 84 2.69 -8.03 5.82
CA GLN A 84 2.76 -9.14 4.89
C GLN A 84 3.08 -8.67 3.47
N ALA A 85 2.56 -7.49 3.08
CA ALA A 85 2.83 -6.85 1.80
C ALA A 85 4.32 -6.55 1.59
N LYS A 86 4.82 -6.83 0.38
CA LYS A 86 6.16 -6.42 -0.06
C LYS A 86 6.09 -5.43 -1.23
N VAL A 87 7.18 -4.71 -1.46
CA VAL A 87 7.31 -3.83 -2.63
C VAL A 87 7.32 -4.71 -3.88
N GLY A 88 6.49 -4.34 -4.88
CA GLY A 88 6.33 -5.09 -6.13
C GLY A 88 5.12 -6.01 -6.17
N ASP A 89 4.53 -6.37 -5.02
CA ASP A 89 3.35 -7.24 -4.96
C ASP A 89 2.16 -6.60 -5.71
N LEU A 90 1.37 -7.43 -6.42
CA LEU A 90 0.10 -7.01 -7.00
C LEU A 90 -1.00 -7.17 -5.94
N ALA A 91 -1.54 -6.05 -5.46
CA ALA A 91 -2.58 -6.02 -4.44
C ALA A 91 -3.97 -5.85 -5.07
N VAL A 92 -4.94 -6.61 -4.54
CA VAL A 92 -6.38 -6.38 -4.75
C VAL A 92 -6.95 -5.74 -3.50
N TYR A 93 -7.58 -4.58 -3.64
CA TYR A 93 -8.04 -3.75 -2.53
C TYR A 93 -9.39 -3.12 -2.80
N LEU A 94 -10.04 -2.59 -1.75
CA LEU A 94 -11.33 -1.93 -1.87
C LEU A 94 -11.17 -0.44 -2.20
N ASN A 95 -11.90 0.03 -3.22
CA ASN A 95 -11.83 1.42 -3.71
C ASN A 95 -12.08 2.49 -2.63
N LYS A 96 -12.97 2.20 -1.66
CA LYS A 96 -13.48 3.19 -0.68
C LYS A 96 -12.59 3.46 0.54
N SER A 97 -11.42 2.84 0.62
CA SER A 97 -10.64 2.78 1.86
C SER A 97 -9.35 3.62 1.84
N GLY A 98 -9.07 4.29 0.72
CA GLY A 98 -7.79 4.94 0.47
C GLY A 98 -7.84 6.45 0.33
N TRP A 99 -6.64 7.03 0.39
CA TRP A 99 -6.40 8.44 0.13
C TRP A 99 -5.69 8.58 -1.21
N ASP A 100 -6.29 9.33 -2.12
CA ASP A 100 -5.71 9.60 -3.45
C ASP A 100 -4.63 10.69 -3.36
N ILE A 101 -3.47 10.40 -3.94
CA ILE A 101 -2.34 11.33 -4.06
C ILE A 101 -1.94 11.39 -5.53
N GLU A 102 -1.63 12.59 -6.00
CA GLU A 102 -1.09 12.80 -7.34
C GLU A 102 0.36 13.26 -7.24
N PHE A 103 1.25 12.53 -7.89
CA PHE A 103 2.68 12.77 -7.88
C PHE A 103 3.24 12.59 -9.28
N ASN A 104 3.97 13.59 -9.80
CA ASN A 104 4.51 13.57 -11.16
C ASN A 104 3.48 13.19 -12.24
N LYS A 105 2.23 13.71 -12.11
CA LYS A 105 1.08 13.40 -12.99
C LYS A 105 0.66 11.92 -12.98
N ASN A 106 1.13 11.15 -12.01
CA ASN A 106 0.72 9.77 -11.78
C ASN A 106 -0.13 9.71 -10.52
N LYS A 107 -1.24 8.96 -10.59
CA LYS A 107 -2.11 8.72 -9.45
C LYS A 107 -1.56 7.59 -8.58
N TYR A 108 -1.53 7.83 -7.28
CA TYR A 108 -1.20 6.85 -6.24
C TYR A 108 -2.30 6.84 -5.19
N ILE A 109 -2.41 5.73 -4.47
CA ILE A 109 -3.39 5.57 -3.41
C ILE A 109 -2.67 5.07 -2.16
N ILE A 110 -2.86 5.77 -1.04
CA ILE A 110 -2.45 5.28 0.27
C ILE A 110 -3.59 4.48 0.88
N LEU A 111 -3.30 3.24 1.25
CA LEU A 111 -4.26 2.30 1.83
C LEU A 111 -3.70 1.74 3.14
N PRO A 112 -4.55 1.54 4.17
CA PRO A 112 -4.14 0.71 5.30
C PRO A 112 -4.06 -0.75 4.86
N HIS A 113 -3.15 -1.52 5.47
CA HIS A 113 -2.96 -2.93 5.15
C HIS A 113 -4.25 -3.75 5.32
N SER A 114 -5.11 -3.37 6.26
CA SER A 114 -6.43 -4.00 6.50
C SER A 114 -7.41 -3.93 5.33
N SER A 115 -7.20 -3.04 4.37
CA SER A 115 -8.08 -2.88 3.19
C SER A 115 -7.61 -3.64 1.96
N ILE A 116 -6.45 -4.30 2.05
CA ILE A 116 -5.95 -5.20 1.04
C ILE A 116 -6.62 -6.56 1.26
N LEU A 117 -7.31 -7.06 0.23
CA LEU A 117 -8.01 -8.34 0.26
C LEU A 117 -7.09 -9.49 -0.10
N MET A 118 -6.19 -9.26 -1.07
CA MET A 118 -5.31 -10.28 -1.61
C MET A 118 -4.01 -9.66 -2.12
N LEU A 119 -2.92 -10.41 -2.01
CA LEU A 119 -1.62 -10.11 -2.60
C LEU A 119 -1.26 -11.25 -3.55
N ILE A 120 -0.81 -10.91 -4.75
CA ILE A 120 -0.31 -11.84 -5.75
C ILE A 120 1.18 -11.57 -5.88
N ARG A 121 1.98 -12.62 -5.65
CA ARG A 121 3.43 -12.63 -5.82
C ARG A 121 3.75 -13.63 -6.91
N ASP A 122 4.21 -13.14 -8.03
CA ASP A 122 4.82 -14.00 -9.04
C ASP A 122 6.29 -14.17 -8.66
N GLU A 123 6.58 -15.18 -7.83
CA GLU A 123 7.96 -15.57 -7.52
C GLU A 123 8.62 -16.27 -8.73
N ASP A 124 7.81 -16.84 -9.63
CA ASP A 124 8.24 -17.61 -10.82
C ASP A 124 8.66 -16.76 -12.04
N LEU A 125 8.55 -15.43 -11.99
CA LEU A 125 8.98 -14.55 -13.10
C LEU A 125 10.51 -14.32 -13.13
N PHE A 126 11.23 -14.86 -12.14
CA PHE A 126 12.69 -14.72 -11.98
C PHE A 126 13.43 -16.06 -11.79
N GLU A 127 12.77 -17.22 -12.03
CA GLU A 127 13.45 -18.52 -12.24
C GLU A 127 13.74 -18.80 -13.72
#